data_AF-A0ABD2P5A8-F1
#
_entry.id   AF-A0ABD2P5A8-F1
#
_cell.length_a   1.000
_cell.length_b   1.000
_cell.length_c   1.000
_cell.angle_alpha   90.00
_cell.angle_beta   90.00
_cell.angle_gamma   90.00
#
_symmetry.space_group_name_H-M   'P 1'
#
loop_
_entity.id
_entity.type
_entity.pdbx_description
1 polymer ?
#
loop_
_entity_poly.entity_id
_entity_poly.type
_entity_poly.pdbx_seq_one_letter_code
_entity_poly.pdbx_strand_id
1 'polypeptide(L)'
;MLGDFKDHTENLQVIEEPRYKLESFRNESTQNLYQRRLDEKLMDTEGLTFTEIYNNIVDSLKKATQKAIEIQEAKRSNKIWWNEEIAGTIDMKKKKYLIWLHSNQDKHLQENKAAKNEVRRLIKTEKNNAWDQYCQQIETLIGGKRCSEV
;
A
#
# COMPACT_ATOMS: atom_id res chain seq x y z
N MET A 1 -36.31 10.86 3.74
CA MET A 1 -35.97 9.98 4.87
C MET A 1 -35.40 8.68 4.31
N LEU A 2 -34.26 8.27 4.88
CA LEU A 2 -33.60 6.96 4.80
C LEU A 2 -32.94 6.60 3.45
N GLY A 3 -31.67 6.16 3.39
CA GLY A 3 -30.80 5.73 4.48
C GLY A 3 -29.32 5.76 4.10
N ASP A 4 -28.53 5.86 5.16
CA ASP A 4 -27.09 6.01 5.21
C ASP A 4 -26.35 4.88 4.48
N PHE A 5 -25.44 5.26 3.57
CA PHE A 5 -24.39 4.38 3.09
C PHE A 5 -23.38 4.18 4.21
N LYS A 6 -23.57 3.14 5.03
CA LYS A 6 -22.57 2.71 6.01
C LYS A 6 -21.37 2.11 5.29
N ASP A 7 -20.26 2.85 5.35
CA ASP A 7 -18.91 2.36 5.15
C ASP A 7 -18.71 1.03 5.89
N HIS A 8 -18.41 -0.03 5.13
CA HIS A 8 -17.83 -1.24 5.69
C HIS A 8 -16.34 -1.01 5.91
N THR A 9 -16.02 -0.32 7.01
CA THR A 9 -14.75 -0.50 7.73
C THR A 9 -14.57 -1.96 8.08
N GLU A 10 -13.41 -2.56 7.77
CA GLU A 10 -12.55 -3.19 8.79
C GLU A 10 -11.23 -3.81 8.27
N ASN A 11 -10.19 -3.56 9.08
CA ASN A 11 -9.07 -4.43 9.46
C ASN A 11 -8.05 -4.91 8.41
N LEU A 12 -7.04 -4.07 8.13
CA LEU A 12 -5.75 -4.53 7.57
C LEU A 12 -4.59 -3.97 8.40
N GLN A 13 -3.76 -4.87 8.96
CA GLN A 13 -2.55 -4.50 9.67
C GLN A 13 -1.65 -3.63 8.80
N VAL A 14 -1.40 -2.44 9.32
CA VAL A 14 -0.89 -1.29 8.61
C VAL A 14 0.64 -1.31 8.65
N ILE A 15 1.31 -1.49 7.52
CA ILE A 15 2.67 -0.99 7.36
C ILE A 15 2.52 0.45 6.88
N GLU A 16 2.47 1.34 7.87
CA GLU A 16 2.26 2.78 7.77
C GLU A 16 3.59 3.45 7.42
N GLU A 17 4.02 3.35 6.16
CA GLU A 17 5.11 4.23 5.69
C GLU A 17 4.48 5.53 5.18
N PRO A 18 4.59 6.64 5.93
CA PRO A 18 4.01 7.92 5.53
C PRO A 18 4.71 8.44 4.28
N ARG A 19 3.92 8.74 3.24
CA ARG A 19 4.41 9.38 2.02
C ARG A 19 4.28 10.89 2.17
N TYR A 20 5.41 11.58 2.24
CA TYR A 20 5.45 13.03 2.42
C TYR A 20 5.38 13.75 1.07
N LYS A 21 4.62 14.85 1.01
CA LYS A 21 4.61 15.77 -0.14
C LYS A 21 5.89 16.61 -0.15
N LEU A 22 6.99 16.02 -0.61
CA LEU A 22 8.30 16.69 -0.69
C LEU A 22 8.27 17.97 -1.52
N GLU A 23 7.32 18.12 -2.45
CA GLU A 23 7.12 19.35 -3.22
C GLU A 23 6.78 20.57 -2.34
N SER A 24 6.19 20.35 -1.16
CA SER A 24 5.92 21.43 -0.20
C SER A 24 7.21 22.04 0.36
N PHE A 25 8.34 21.31 0.37
CA PHE A 25 9.64 21.87 0.78
C PHE A 25 10.21 22.89 -0.20
N ARG A 26 9.62 23.08 -1.39
CA ARG A 26 10.02 24.19 -2.27
C ARG A 26 9.55 25.55 -1.76
N ASN A 27 8.61 25.57 -0.81
CA ASN A 27 8.13 26.80 -0.19
C ASN A 27 8.94 27.12 1.07
N GLU A 28 9.51 28.32 1.11
CA GLU A 28 10.28 28.86 2.24
C GLU A 28 9.48 28.86 3.56
N SER A 29 8.17 29.09 3.49
CA SER A 29 7.30 29.03 4.68
C SER A 29 7.21 27.63 5.28
N THR A 30 7.20 26.59 4.43
CA THR A 30 7.19 25.19 4.87
C THR A 30 8.56 24.77 5.42
N GLN A 31 9.65 25.27 4.84
CA GLN A 31 11.01 25.07 5.36
C GLN A 31 11.18 25.68 6.76
N ASN A 32 10.78 26.94 6.93
CA ASN A 32 10.88 27.64 8.22
C ASN A 32 10.01 26.97 9.30
N LEU A 33 8.81 26.51 8.93
CA LEU A 33 7.94 25.77 9.84
C LEU A 33 8.52 24.41 10.23
N TYR A 34 9.18 23.72 9.29
CA TYR A 34 9.88 22.47 9.56
C TYR A 34 11.06 22.68 10.51
N GLN A 35 11.91 23.67 10.23
CA GLN A 35 13.08 24.00 11.04
C GLN A 35 12.70 24.32 12.48
N ARG A 36 11.75 25.26 12.68
CA ARG A 36 11.26 25.62 14.01
C ARG A 36 10.75 24.41 14.80
N ARG A 37 10.05 23.49 14.14
CA ARG A 37 9.49 22.29 14.79
C ARG A 37 10.52 21.20 15.04
N LEU A 38 11.58 21.16 14.27
CA LEU A 38 12.71 20.27 14.51
C LEU A 38 13.47 20.76 15.74
N ASP A 39 13.72 22.07 15.84
CA ASP A 39 14.35 22.70 16.99
C ASP A 39 13.51 22.51 18.27
N GLU A 40 12.18 22.61 18.18
CA GLU A 40 11.27 22.34 19.31
C GLU A 40 11.26 20.87 19.77
N LYS A 41 11.73 19.92 18.95
CA LYS A 41 11.62 18.47 19.22
C LYS A 41 12.93 17.77 19.52
N LEU A 42 14.05 18.35 19.11
CA LEU A 42 15.36 17.87 19.51
C LEU A 42 15.48 18.06 21.03
N MET A 43 15.41 16.97 21.77
CA MET A 43 15.66 16.97 23.22
C MET A 43 17.14 17.17 23.50
N ASP A 44 17.47 17.76 24.65
CA ASP A 44 18.84 17.77 25.16
C ASP A 44 19.34 16.33 25.34
N THR A 45 20.47 16.03 24.69
CA THR A 45 21.01 14.66 24.61
C THR A 45 21.91 14.29 25.80
N GLU A 46 21.86 15.07 26.88
CA GLU A 46 22.70 14.85 28.05
C GLU A 46 22.29 13.55 28.77
N GLY A 47 23.23 12.61 28.89
CA GLY A 47 23.05 11.36 29.63
C GLY A 47 22.41 10.19 28.85
N LEU A 48 22.14 10.34 27.55
CA LEU A 48 21.56 9.28 26.72
C LEU A 48 22.63 8.40 26.04
N THR A 49 22.28 7.14 25.80
CA THR A 49 23.11 6.19 25.03
C THR A 49 23.04 6.52 23.54
N PHE A 50 24.09 6.20 22.77
CA PHE A 50 24.15 6.45 21.32
C PHE A 50 22.89 5.99 20.56
N THR A 51 22.37 4.80 20.86
CA THR A 51 21.16 4.25 20.22
C THR A 51 19.92 5.09 20.52
N GLU A 52 19.82 5.62 21.73
CA GLU A 52 18.69 6.45 22.18
C GLU A 52 18.74 7.83 21.52
N ILE A 53 19.94 8.40 21.39
CA ILE A 53 20.18 9.63 20.65
C ILE A 53 19.80 9.44 19.17
N TYR A 54 20.23 8.36 18.54
CA TYR A 54 19.90 8.05 17.14
C TYR A 54 18.39 7.92 16.93
N ASN A 55 17.71 7.13 17.79
CA ASN A 55 16.27 6.96 17.70
C ASN A 55 15.53 8.28 17.91
N ASN A 56 15.99 9.11 18.85
CA ASN A 56 15.42 10.41 19.12
C ASN A 56 15.53 11.36 17.90
N ILE A 57 16.69 11.38 17.24
CA ILE A 57 16.89 12.17 16.01
C ILE A 57 15.93 11.69 14.91
N VAL A 58 15.88 10.38 14.65
CA VAL A 58 15.02 9.80 13.61
C VAL A 58 13.55 10.10 13.89
N ASP A 59 13.10 9.96 15.14
CA ASP A 59 11.73 10.24 15.53
C ASP A 59 11.39 11.73 15.46
N SER A 60 12.31 12.60 15.87
CA SER A 60 12.16 14.05 15.78
C SER A 60 12.00 14.50 14.34
N LEU A 61 12.84 13.98 13.44
CA LEU A 61 12.75 14.21 11.99
C LEU A 61 11.39 13.76 11.44
N LYS A 62 10.97 12.52 11.72
CA LYS A 62 9.67 11.99 11.26
C LYS A 62 8.52 12.86 11.75
N LYS A 63 8.47 13.16 13.06
CA LYS A 63 7.37 13.90 13.66
C LYS A 63 7.39 15.40 13.30
N ALA A 64 8.52 15.98 12.94
CA ALA A 64 8.60 17.34 12.40
C ALA A 64 8.09 17.37 10.96
N THR A 65 8.51 16.38 10.15
CA THR A 65 8.09 16.22 8.75
C THR A 65 6.57 16.02 8.66
N GLN A 66 6.02 15.11 9.48
CA GLN A 66 4.58 14.84 9.54
C GLN A 66 3.74 16.07 9.88
N LYS A 67 4.25 16.96 10.75
CA LYS A 67 3.52 18.17 11.13
C LYS A 67 3.64 19.27 10.08
N ALA A 68 4.83 19.42 9.49
CA ALA A 68 5.12 20.50 8.54
C ALA A 68 4.57 20.23 7.14
N ILE A 69 4.41 18.96 6.78
CA ILE A 69 4.02 18.53 5.44
C ILE A 69 2.74 17.72 5.57
N GLU A 70 1.73 18.09 4.79
CA GLU A 70 0.55 17.25 4.61
C GLU A 70 0.99 15.85 4.16
N ILE A 71 0.58 14.83 4.91
CA ILE A 71 0.73 13.45 4.49
C ILE A 71 -0.04 13.34 3.17
N GLN A 72 0.67 13.01 2.11
CA GLN A 72 -0.01 12.65 0.88
C GLN A 72 -0.57 11.26 1.17
N GLU A 73 -1.90 11.14 1.29
CA GLU A 73 -2.54 9.84 1.27
C GLU A 73 -1.94 9.07 0.11
N ALA A 74 -1.28 7.95 0.42
CA ALA A 74 -0.73 7.12 -0.62
C ALA A 74 -1.92 6.70 -1.47
N LYS A 75 -2.08 7.30 -2.65
CA LYS A 75 -3.03 6.84 -3.66
C LYS A 75 -2.59 5.43 -4.04
N ARG A 76 -3.06 4.45 -3.26
CA ARG A 76 -3.02 3.07 -3.64
C ARG A 76 -4.06 2.96 -4.74
N SER A 77 -3.58 2.96 -5.98
CA SER A 77 -4.30 2.27 -7.05
C SER A 77 -4.30 0.79 -6.64
N ASN A 78 -5.23 0.42 -5.75
CA ASN A 78 -5.55 -0.97 -5.58
C ASN A 78 -6.14 -1.37 -6.93
N LYS A 79 -5.33 -2.11 -7.68
CA LYS A 79 -5.74 -2.78 -8.89
C LYS A 79 -7.01 -3.55 -8.54
N ILE A 80 -8.10 -3.31 -9.26
CA ILE A 80 -9.42 -3.90 -8.99
C ILE A 80 -9.34 -5.44 -8.92
N TRP A 81 -8.40 -6.03 -9.66
CA TRP A 81 -8.13 -7.47 -9.71
C TRP A 81 -7.22 -8.00 -8.58
N TRP A 82 -6.77 -7.16 -7.65
CA TRP A 82 -5.87 -7.58 -6.59
C TRP A 82 -6.65 -8.18 -5.42
N ASN A 83 -6.38 -9.44 -5.11
CA ASN A 83 -7.00 -10.16 -4.01
C ASN A 83 -5.94 -10.81 -3.09
N GLU A 84 -6.35 -11.27 -1.91
CA GLU A 84 -5.46 -11.91 -0.93
C GLU A 84 -4.85 -13.21 -1.46
N GLU A 85 -5.57 -13.93 -2.31
CA GLU A 85 -5.11 -15.17 -2.94
C GLU A 85 -3.90 -14.93 -3.85
N ILE A 86 -3.92 -13.89 -4.69
CA ILE A 86 -2.81 -13.45 -5.52
C ILE A 86 -1.63 -13.04 -4.64
N ALA A 87 -1.89 -12.30 -3.55
CA ALA A 87 -0.84 -11.89 -2.62
C ALA A 87 -0.16 -13.12 -1.98
N GLY A 88 -0.93 -14.08 -1.49
CA GLY A 88 -0.44 -15.33 -0.92
C GLY A 88 0.33 -16.18 -1.93
N THR A 89 -0.16 -16.27 -3.17
CA THR A 89 0.52 -17.04 -4.23
C THR A 89 1.85 -16.38 -4.64
N ILE A 90 1.90 -15.04 -4.66
CA ILE A 90 3.15 -14.31 -4.89
C ILE A 90 4.16 -14.56 -3.77
N ASP A 91 3.73 -14.57 -2.52
CA ASP A 91 4.59 -14.87 -1.38
C ASP A 91 5.14 -16.32 -1.45
N MET A 92 4.27 -17.28 -1.79
CA MET A 92 4.68 -18.67 -2.02
C MET A 92 5.70 -18.80 -3.14
N LYS A 93 5.52 -18.06 -4.25
CA LYS A 93 6.50 -18.00 -5.34
C LYS A 93 7.84 -17.43 -4.85
N LYS A 94 7.83 -16.37 -4.04
CA LYS A 94 9.07 -15.80 -3.45
C LYS A 94 9.80 -16.83 -2.58
N LYS A 95 9.08 -17.55 -1.72
CA LYS A 95 9.64 -18.62 -0.88
C LYS A 95 10.29 -19.72 -1.72
N LYS A 96 9.60 -20.22 -2.76
CA LYS A 96 10.16 -21.23 -3.69
C LYS A 96 11.37 -20.73 -4.45
N TYR A 97 11.39 -19.46 -4.83
CA TYR A 97 12.55 -18.84 -5.46
C TYR A 97 13.77 -18.80 -4.52
N LEU A 98 13.58 -18.42 -3.26
CA LEU A 98 14.64 -18.45 -2.25
C LEU A 98 15.18 -19.87 -2.04
N ILE A 99 14.29 -20.86 -1.92
CA ILE A 99 14.68 -22.27 -1.79
C ILE A 99 15.52 -22.71 -3.00
N TRP A 100 15.11 -22.37 -4.22
CA TRP A 100 15.89 -22.66 -5.41
C TRP A 100 17.25 -21.97 -5.41
N LEU A 101 17.33 -20.69 -5.01
CA LEU A 101 18.60 -19.96 -4.91
C LEU A 101 19.59 -20.62 -3.94
N HIS A 102 19.11 -21.15 -2.82
CA HIS A 102 19.95 -21.79 -1.81
C HIS A 102 20.34 -23.23 -2.17
N SER A 103 19.42 -24.00 -2.76
CA SER A 103 19.63 -25.43 -3.05
C SER A 103 20.26 -25.70 -4.42
N ASN A 104 20.05 -24.79 -5.38
CA ASN A 104 20.44 -24.90 -6.78
C ASN A 104 20.06 -26.25 -7.45
N GLN A 105 19.00 -26.90 -6.98
CA GLN A 105 18.51 -28.17 -7.55
C GLN A 105 17.47 -27.92 -8.65
N ASP A 106 17.51 -28.74 -9.69
CA ASP A 106 16.56 -28.70 -10.81
C ASP A 106 15.10 -28.92 -10.38
N LYS A 107 14.87 -29.73 -9.34
CA LYS A 107 13.54 -29.94 -8.77
C LYS A 107 12.95 -28.62 -8.25
N HIS A 108 13.73 -27.86 -7.49
CA HIS A 108 13.28 -26.57 -6.95
C HIS A 108 13.13 -25.50 -8.05
N LEU A 109 13.92 -25.59 -9.13
CA LEU A 109 13.71 -24.76 -10.32
C LEU A 109 12.35 -25.04 -10.96
N GLN A 110 11.97 -26.30 -11.10
CA GLN A 110 10.67 -26.69 -11.65
C GLN A 110 9.52 -26.21 -10.76
N GLU A 111 9.64 -26.37 -9.43
CA GLU A 111 8.64 -25.90 -8.47
C GLU A 111 8.45 -24.37 -8.52
N ASN A 112 9.55 -23.61 -8.66
CA ASN A 112 9.51 -22.16 -8.82
C ASN A 112 8.88 -21.75 -10.17
N LYS A 113 9.20 -22.45 -11.26
CA LYS A 113 8.57 -22.24 -12.58
C LYS A 113 7.06 -22.51 -12.53
N ALA A 114 6.63 -23.59 -11.88
CA ALA A 114 5.22 -23.91 -11.68
C ALA A 114 4.51 -22.81 -10.89
N ALA A 115 5.09 -22.37 -9.77
CA ALA A 115 4.53 -21.27 -8.97
C ALA A 115 4.46 -19.94 -9.74
N LYS A 116 5.46 -19.64 -10.59
CA LYS A 116 5.44 -18.47 -11.46
C LYS A 116 4.31 -18.53 -12.49
N ASN A 117 4.06 -19.70 -13.07
CA ASN A 117 2.97 -19.89 -14.03
C ASN A 117 1.61 -19.76 -13.35
N GLU A 118 1.48 -20.27 -12.12
CA GLU A 118 0.25 -20.16 -11.35
C GLU A 118 -0.10 -18.72 -11.00
N VAL A 119 0.87 -17.92 -10.53
CA VAL A 119 0.69 -16.48 -10.32
C VAL A 119 0.21 -15.79 -11.60
N ARG A 120 0.80 -16.12 -12.75
CA ARG A 120 0.40 -15.53 -14.04
C ARG A 120 -1.02 -15.91 -14.44
N ARG A 121 -1.41 -17.17 -14.20
CA ARG A 121 -2.75 -17.68 -14.47
C ARG A 121 -3.78 -16.93 -13.63
N LEU A 122 -3.59 -16.87 -12.32
CA LEU A 122 -4.48 -16.16 -11.39
C LEU A 122 -4.63 -14.68 -11.74
N ILE A 123 -3.52 -13.97 -11.97
CA ILE A 123 -3.58 -12.54 -12.36
C ILE A 123 -4.36 -12.36 -13.66
N LYS A 124 -4.19 -13.26 -14.65
CA LYS A 124 -4.93 -13.18 -15.91
C LYS A 124 -6.42 -13.39 -15.69
N THR A 125 -6.80 -14.41 -14.92
CA THR A 125 -8.19 -14.70 -14.59
C THR A 125 -8.85 -13.53 -13.87
N GLU A 126 -8.23 -13.01 -12.82
CA GLU A 126 -8.81 -11.92 -12.02
C GLU A 126 -8.91 -10.60 -12.79
N LYS A 127 -7.95 -10.32 -13.68
CA LYS A 127 -8.04 -9.17 -14.59
C LYS A 127 -9.22 -9.30 -15.55
N ASN A 128 -9.42 -10.48 -16.12
CA ASN A 128 -10.53 -10.73 -17.02
C ASN A 128 -11.86 -10.64 -16.27
N ASN A 129 -11.96 -11.25 -15.09
CA ASN A 129 -13.15 -11.17 -14.24
C ASN A 129 -13.51 -9.73 -13.88
N ALA A 130 -12.52 -8.93 -13.47
CA ALA A 130 -12.71 -7.52 -13.16
C ALA A 130 -13.18 -6.72 -14.40
N TRP A 131 -12.66 -7.06 -15.57
CA TRP A 131 -13.07 -6.43 -16.84
C TRP A 131 -14.50 -6.83 -17.22
N ASP A 132 -14.85 -8.10 -17.11
CA ASP A 132 -16.19 -8.60 -17.42
C ASP A 132 -17.25 -8.00 -16.50
N GLN A 133 -16.96 -7.88 -15.20
CA GLN A 133 -17.84 -7.20 -14.25
C GLN A 133 -18.05 -5.72 -14.62
N TYR A 134 -16.99 -5.04 -15.05
CA TYR A 134 -17.07 -3.65 -15.49
C TYR A 134 -17.93 -3.50 -16.76
N CYS A 135 -17.76 -4.39 -17.73
CA CYS A 135 -18.61 -4.47 -18.92
C CYS A 135 -20.08 -4.69 -18.55
N GLN A 136 -20.38 -5.64 -17.65
CA GLN A 136 -21.74 -5.90 -17.18
C GLN A 136 -22.38 -4.70 -16.48
N GLN A 137 -21.60 -3.95 -15.69
CA GLN A 137 -22.08 -2.73 -15.05
C GLN A 137 -22.46 -1.67 -16.10
N ILE A 138 -21.62 -1.47 -17.13
CA ILE A 138 -21.90 -0.56 -18.23
C ILE A 138 -23.14 -1.03 -19.01
N GLU A 139 -23.24 -2.31 -19.34
CA GLU A 139 -24.41 -2.88 -20.03
C GLU A 139 -25.69 -2.71 -19.21
N THR A 140 -25.62 -2.82 -17.88
CA THR A 140 -26.78 -2.58 -17.00
C THR A 140 -27.19 -1.11 -16.99
N LEU A 141 -26.21 -0.20 -17.00
CA LEU A 141 -26.46 1.24 -17.00
C LEU A 141 -26.99 1.75 -18.35
N ILE A 142 -26.50 1.19 -19.47
CA ILE A 142 -26.92 1.55 -20.83
C ILE A 142 -28.19 0.79 -21.24
N GLY A 143 -28.32 -0.48 -20.86
CA GLY A 143 -29.41 -1.37 -21.23
C GLY A 143 -30.71 -1.16 -20.47
N GLY A 144 -30.70 -0.28 -19.47
CA GLY A 144 -31.89 0.09 -18.68
C GLY A 144 -32.38 -1.04 -17.79
N LYS A 145 -32.66 -0.72 -16.52
CA LYS A 145 -33.74 -1.40 -15.80
C LYS A 145 -34.94 -1.38 -16.74
N ARG A 146 -35.32 -2.53 -17.31
CA ARG A 146 -36.64 -2.67 -17.92
C ARG A 146 -37.61 -2.27 -16.82
N CYS A 147 -38.33 -1.16 -17.02
CA CYS A 147 -39.43 -0.77 -16.16
C CYS A 147 -40.35 -1.97 -16.03
N SER A 148 -40.29 -2.66 -14.90
CA SER A 148 -41.39 -3.52 -14.48
C SER A 148 -42.46 -2.56 -13.97
N GLU A 149 -43.30 -2.07 -14.87
CA GLU A 149 -44.64 -1.62 -14.51
C GLU A 149 -45.42 -2.86 -14.05
N VAL A 150 -45.71 -2.91 -12.76
CA VAL A 150 -46.84 -3.66 -12.18
C VAL A 150 -47.56 -2.70 -11.24
#